data_AF-A0A7S1AKI9-F1
#
_entry.id   AF-A0A7S1AKI9-F1
#
_cell.length_a   1.000
_cell.length_b   1.000
_cell.length_c   1.000
_cell.angle_alpha   90.00
_cell.angle_beta   90.00
_cell.angle_gamma   90.00
#
_symmetry.space_group_name_H-M   'P 1'
#
loop_
_entity.id
_entity.type
_entity.pdbx_description
1 polymer ?
#
loop_
_entity_poly.entity_id
_entity_poly.type
_entity_poly.pdbx_seq_one_letter_code
_entity_poly.pdbx_strand_id
1 'polypeptide(L)'
;LLHSHGGVMWQLGRVFEQPEAERMHFGSFHNKSCNEDTAGKDACAMFARSKERLLDRLETLPLETPMIRMGGFGLLLDRLEVLARLIEYLQRQVPSFGSWITNCYNFDQARREMVSQEALEAHIARAVDVNSWRPKALPDIQRFVQQVIR
;
A
#
# COMPACT_ATOMS: atom_id res chain seq x y z
N LEU A 1 1.80 19.41 -22.74
CA LEU A 1 1.97 17.98 -22.37
C LEU A 1 2.96 17.77 -21.21
N LEU A 2 4.19 18.30 -21.30
CA LEU A 2 5.21 18.10 -20.27
C LEU A 2 4.86 18.72 -18.90
N HIS A 3 4.27 19.92 -18.89
CA HIS A 3 3.87 20.57 -17.64
C HIS A 3 2.78 19.80 -16.88
N SER A 4 1.72 19.39 -17.59
CA SER A 4 0.65 18.57 -17.00
C SER A 4 1.16 17.21 -16.53
N HIS A 5 2.08 16.59 -17.28
CA HIS A 5 2.73 15.34 -16.88
C HIS A 5 3.52 15.50 -15.59
N GLY A 6 4.39 16.51 -15.52
CA GLY A 6 5.19 16.77 -14.32
C GLY A 6 4.31 17.04 -13.10
N GLY A 7 3.24 17.83 -13.28
CA GLY A 7 2.26 18.09 -12.23
C GLY A 7 1.57 16.81 -11.73
N VAL A 8 1.09 15.95 -12.63
CA VAL A 8 0.46 14.67 -12.25
C VAL A 8 1.45 13.76 -11.53
N MET A 9 2.67 13.60 -12.06
CA MET A 9 3.67 12.71 -11.44
C MET A 9 4.09 13.21 -10.05
N TRP A 10 4.18 14.53 -9.86
CA TRP A 10 4.44 15.14 -8.56
C TRP A 10 3.33 14.82 -7.55
N GLN A 11 2.07 14.97 -7.94
CA GLN A 11 0.95 14.66 -7.04
C GLN A 11 0.86 13.16 -6.75
N LEU A 12 1.08 12.30 -7.75
CA LEU A 12 1.10 10.85 -7.56
C LEU A 12 2.19 10.42 -6.57
N GLY A 13 3.41 10.96 -6.70
CA GLY A 13 4.51 10.65 -5.77
C GLY A 13 4.21 11.04 -4.32
N ARG A 14 3.43 12.11 -4.11
CA ARG A 14 2.98 12.51 -2.77
C ARG A 14 1.89 11.62 -2.18
N VAL A 15 1.13 10.91 -3.01
CA VAL A 15 0.00 10.07 -2.58
C VAL A 15 0.45 8.63 -2.39
N PHE A 16 1.24 8.09 -3.30
CA PHE A 16 1.62 6.67 -3.29
C PHE A 16 2.72 6.34 -2.28
N GLU A 17 3.50 7.32 -1.80
CA GLU A 17 4.58 7.17 -0.78
C GLU A 17 5.52 5.96 -1.02
N GLN A 18 5.61 5.49 -2.26
CA GLN A 18 6.43 4.36 -2.69
C GLN A 18 7.65 4.85 -3.47
N PRO A 19 8.82 4.21 -3.30
CA PRO A 19 10.02 4.57 -4.03
C PRO A 19 9.93 4.17 -5.52
N GLU A 20 9.07 3.21 -5.88
CA GLU A 20 8.84 2.83 -7.27
C GLU A 20 7.99 3.86 -8.02
N ALA A 21 8.50 4.35 -9.15
CA ALA A 21 7.75 5.26 -9.99
C ALA A 21 6.69 4.53 -10.82
N GLU A 22 5.44 4.96 -10.69
CA GLU A 22 4.34 4.41 -11.46
C GLU A 22 4.47 4.69 -12.96
N ARG A 23 4.15 3.69 -13.78
CA ARG A 23 4.20 3.81 -15.24
C ARG A 23 2.91 4.45 -15.76
N MET A 24 3.05 5.59 -16.43
CA MET A 24 1.93 6.27 -17.10
C MET A 24 1.92 6.01 -18.62
N HIS A 25 0.72 5.81 -19.16
CA HIS A 25 0.47 5.69 -20.60
C HIS A 25 -0.20 6.97 -21.12
N PHE A 26 0.43 7.65 -22.07
CA PHE A 26 -0.09 8.87 -22.68
C PHE A 26 -0.85 8.58 -23.96
N GLY A 27 -1.96 9.29 -24.17
CA GLY A 27 -2.69 9.22 -25.43
C GLY A 27 -4.14 9.65 -25.28
N SER A 28 -4.79 9.79 -26.43
CA SER A 28 -6.24 9.85 -26.53
C SER A 28 -6.74 8.45 -26.87
N PHE A 29 -7.38 7.78 -25.92
CA PHE A 29 -7.89 6.42 -26.10
C PHE A 29 -9.31 6.45 -26.69
N HIS A 30 -9.41 6.91 -27.94
CA HIS A 30 -10.65 6.94 -28.69
C HIS A 30 -10.44 6.48 -30.14
N ASN A 31 -11.53 6.27 -30.86
CA ASN A 31 -11.49 5.80 -32.26
C ASN A 31 -11.12 6.89 -33.28
N LYS A 32 -11.12 8.18 -32.90
CA LYS A 32 -10.73 9.26 -33.84
C LYS A 32 -9.20 9.27 -34.04
N SER A 33 -8.75 9.79 -35.17
CA SER A 33 -7.33 10.01 -35.43
C SER A 33 -6.74 11.06 -34.49
N CYS A 34 -5.42 11.01 -34.27
CA CYS A 34 -4.72 12.05 -33.54
C CYS A 34 -4.77 13.35 -34.35
N ASN A 35 -5.11 14.46 -33.69
CA ASN A 35 -5.09 15.77 -34.34
C ASN A 35 -3.65 16.28 -34.41
N GLU A 36 -3.02 16.15 -35.59
CA GLU A 36 -1.66 16.61 -35.83
C GLU A 36 -1.51 18.13 -35.65
N ASP A 37 -2.55 18.92 -35.90
CA ASP A 37 -2.51 20.38 -35.79
C ASP A 37 -2.41 20.84 -34.32
N THR A 38 -3.00 20.07 -33.39
CA THR A 38 -3.00 20.42 -31.96
C THR A 38 -1.85 19.77 -31.19
N ALA A 39 -1.53 18.51 -31.51
CA ALA A 39 -0.53 17.74 -30.77
C ALA A 39 0.86 17.74 -31.43
N GLY A 40 0.93 17.95 -32.74
CA GLY A 40 2.15 17.75 -33.54
C GLY A 40 2.40 16.28 -33.87
N LYS A 41 3.16 16.04 -34.95
CA LYS A 41 3.46 14.70 -35.48
C LYS A 41 4.20 13.81 -34.48
N ASP A 42 5.17 14.36 -33.77
CA ASP A 42 5.98 13.61 -32.80
C ASP A 42 5.15 13.12 -31.60
N ALA A 43 4.25 13.96 -31.10
CA ALA A 43 3.36 13.59 -30.00
C ALA A 43 2.34 12.53 -30.45
N CYS A 44 1.80 12.65 -31.67
CA CYS A 44 0.92 11.64 -32.23
C CYS A 44 1.63 10.27 -32.39
N ALA A 45 2.88 10.26 -32.84
CA ALA A 45 3.70 9.04 -32.90
C ALA A 45 3.96 8.46 -31.50
N MET A 46 4.23 9.31 -30.50
CA MET A 46 4.37 8.88 -29.11
C MET A 46 3.09 8.26 -28.55
N PHE A 47 1.93 8.84 -28.82
CA PHE A 47 0.64 8.30 -28.39
C PHE A 47 0.34 6.95 -29.04
N ALA A 48 0.67 6.78 -30.33
CA ALA A 48 0.52 5.51 -31.01
C ALA A 48 1.34 4.40 -30.34
N ARG A 49 2.63 4.66 -30.06
CA ARG A 49 3.52 3.74 -29.35
C ARG A 49 3.06 3.43 -27.92
N SER A 50 2.58 4.44 -27.22
CA SER A 50 2.06 4.29 -25.85
C SER A 50 0.79 3.43 -25.82
N LYS A 51 -0.10 3.61 -26.82
CA LYS A 51 -1.30 2.79 -27.01
C LYS A 51 -0.95 1.34 -27.31
N GLU A 52 -0.03 1.11 -28.25
CA GLU A 52 0.44 -0.24 -28.60
C GLU A 52 0.99 -0.98 -27.38
N ARG A 53 1.89 -0.34 -26.62
CA ARG A 53 2.40 -0.91 -25.36
C ARG A 53 1.31 -1.22 -24.32
N LEU A 54 0.25 -0.41 -24.27
CA LEU A 54 -0.86 -0.66 -23.36
C LEU A 54 -1.66 -1.88 -23.81
N LEU A 55 -1.90 -2.01 -25.11
CA LEU A 55 -2.60 -3.17 -25.69
C LEU A 55 -1.81 -4.45 -25.47
N ASP A 56 -0.51 -4.45 -25.75
CA ASP A 56 0.37 -5.60 -25.48
C ASP A 56 0.26 -6.04 -24.02
N ARG A 57 0.25 -5.08 -23.08
CA ARG A 57 0.13 -5.37 -21.65
C ARG A 57 -1.24 -5.95 -21.28
N LEU A 58 -2.31 -5.47 -21.91
CA LEU A 58 -3.66 -5.98 -21.69
C LEU A 58 -3.82 -7.40 -22.25
N GLU A 59 -3.18 -7.69 -23.37
CA GLU A 59 -3.17 -9.02 -23.98
C GLU A 59 -2.41 -10.04 -23.13
N THR A 60 -1.32 -9.64 -22.44
CA THR A 60 -0.58 -10.55 -21.53
C THR A 60 -1.24 -10.71 -20.16
N LEU A 61 -2.14 -9.81 -19.76
CA LEU A 61 -2.82 -9.84 -18.46
C LEU A 61 -3.54 -11.17 -18.12
N PRO A 62 -4.33 -11.81 -19.01
CA PRO A 62 -4.96 -13.09 -18.71
C PRO A 62 -3.95 -14.20 -18.39
N LEU A 63 -2.76 -14.17 -19.02
CA LEU A 63 -1.69 -15.14 -18.76
C LEU A 63 -1.06 -14.91 -17.37
N GLU A 64 -0.93 -13.65 -16.95
CA GLU A 64 -0.39 -13.27 -15.63
C GLU A 64 -1.43 -13.37 -14.49
N THR A 65 -2.72 -13.51 -14.81
CA THR A 65 -3.82 -13.47 -13.84
C THR A 65 -3.67 -14.46 -12.68
N PRO A 66 -3.27 -15.74 -12.88
CA PRO A 66 -3.04 -16.65 -11.77
C PRO A 66 -1.97 -16.15 -10.79
N MET A 67 -0.87 -15.58 -11.29
CA MET A 67 0.20 -15.04 -10.45
C MET A 67 -0.25 -13.82 -9.67
N ILE A 68 -1.02 -12.92 -10.29
CA ILE A 68 -1.60 -11.75 -9.61
C ILE A 68 -2.53 -12.20 -8.47
N ARG A 69 -3.36 -13.22 -8.70
CA ARG A 69 -4.25 -13.79 -7.68
C ARG A 69 -3.47 -14.42 -6.52
N MET A 70 -2.41 -15.15 -6.81
CA MET A 70 -1.52 -15.72 -5.79
C MET A 70 -0.86 -14.62 -4.95
N GLY A 71 -0.38 -13.54 -5.57
CA GLY A 71 0.17 -12.39 -4.85
C GLY A 71 -0.86 -11.73 -3.93
N GLY A 72 -2.10 -11.54 -4.41
CA GLY A 72 -3.20 -11.03 -3.60
C GLY A 72 -3.57 -11.95 -2.43
N PHE A 73 -3.50 -13.27 -2.64
CA PHE A 73 -3.71 -14.26 -1.58
C PHE A 73 -2.60 -14.21 -0.52
N GLY A 74 -1.33 -14.03 -0.92
CA GLY A 74 -0.23 -13.81 0.02
C GLY A 74 -0.47 -12.61 0.94
N LEU A 75 -0.86 -11.47 0.35
CA LEU A 75 -1.21 -10.26 1.12
C LEU A 75 -2.38 -10.48 2.08
N LEU A 76 -3.37 -11.30 1.70
CA LEU A 76 -4.48 -11.68 2.57
C LEU A 76 -3.98 -12.51 3.76
N LEU A 77 -3.13 -13.50 3.52
CA LEU A 77 -2.56 -14.34 4.58
C LEU A 77 -1.75 -13.51 5.57
N ASP A 78 -0.91 -12.60 5.09
CA ASP A 78 -0.10 -11.72 5.94
C ASP A 78 -1.01 -10.83 6.83
N ARG A 79 -2.11 -10.32 6.29
CA ARG A 79 -3.11 -9.55 7.08
C ARG A 79 -3.81 -10.41 8.13
N LEU A 80 -4.19 -11.64 7.78
CA LEU A 80 -4.83 -12.57 8.71
C LEU A 80 -3.87 -12.99 9.83
N GLU A 81 -2.58 -13.16 9.52
CA GLU A 81 -1.56 -13.45 10.52
C GLU A 81 -1.44 -12.32 11.53
N VAL A 82 -1.34 -11.06 11.06
CA VAL A 82 -1.32 -9.89 11.94
C VAL A 82 -2.59 -9.80 12.79
N LEU A 83 -3.76 -10.02 12.17
CA LEU A 83 -5.05 -9.98 12.88
C LEU A 83 -5.16 -11.07 13.95
N ALA A 84 -4.75 -12.30 13.63
CA ALA A 84 -4.77 -13.42 14.57
C ALA A 84 -3.86 -13.14 15.77
N ARG A 85 -2.65 -12.62 15.53
CA ARG A 85 -1.71 -12.21 16.59
C ARG A 85 -2.27 -11.07 17.44
N LEU A 86 -2.94 -10.09 16.83
CA LEU A 86 -3.59 -9.01 17.56
C LEU A 86 -4.72 -9.52 18.46
N ILE A 87 -5.56 -10.43 17.96
CA ILE A 87 -6.63 -11.04 18.75
C ILE A 87 -6.05 -11.83 19.91
N GLU A 88 -5.02 -12.66 19.67
CA GLU A 88 -4.34 -13.41 20.72
C GLU A 88 -3.75 -12.49 21.79
N TYR A 89 -3.12 -11.39 21.37
CA TYR A 89 -2.59 -10.38 22.29
C TYR A 89 -3.67 -9.77 23.17
N LEU A 90 -4.78 -9.33 22.57
CA LEU A 90 -5.90 -8.75 23.31
C LEU A 90 -6.54 -9.77 24.25
N GLN A 91 -6.67 -11.03 23.85
CA GLN A 91 -7.16 -12.10 24.70
C GLN A 91 -6.24 -12.38 25.90
N ARG A 92 -4.92 -12.24 25.75
CA ARG A 92 -3.96 -12.38 26.85
C ARG A 92 -4.00 -11.19 27.81
N GLN A 93 -4.23 -9.98 27.30
CA GLN A 93 -4.30 -8.76 28.11
C GLN A 93 -5.64 -8.60 28.85
N VAL A 94 -6.72 -9.19 28.33
CA VAL A 94 -8.04 -9.15 28.98
C VAL A 94 -8.24 -10.44 29.79
N PRO A 95 -8.21 -10.40 31.14
CA PRO A 95 -8.37 -11.59 31.94
C PRO A 95 -9.81 -12.11 31.84
N SER A 96 -9.96 -13.31 31.28
CA SER A 96 -11.17 -14.14 31.26
C SER A 96 -12.37 -13.60 30.47
N PHE A 97 -12.58 -14.18 29.29
CA PHE A 97 -13.79 -14.03 28.45
C PHE A 97 -15.10 -14.48 29.14
N GLY A 98 -15.02 -15.15 30.30
CA GLY A 98 -16.18 -15.59 31.09
C GLY A 98 -16.90 -14.49 31.86
N SER A 99 -16.35 -13.26 31.88
CA SER A 99 -16.86 -12.13 32.64
C SER A 99 -17.12 -10.92 31.74
N TRP A 100 -17.57 -11.11 30.49
CA TRP A 100 -17.97 -9.95 29.66
C TRP A 100 -19.05 -9.11 30.36
N ILE A 101 -19.92 -9.71 31.18
CA ILE A 101 -20.97 -8.96 31.91
C ILE A 101 -20.48 -8.38 33.25
N THR A 102 -19.39 -8.91 33.83
CA THR A 102 -18.95 -8.55 35.21
C THR A 102 -17.62 -7.77 35.26
N ASN A 103 -16.75 -7.85 34.23
CA ASN A 103 -15.46 -7.14 34.16
C ASN A 103 -15.52 -5.79 33.41
N CYS A 104 -16.70 -5.33 32.99
CA CYS A 104 -16.88 -4.02 32.34
C CYS A 104 -16.37 -2.84 33.18
N TYR A 105 -16.28 -3.00 34.50
CA TYR A 105 -15.82 -1.96 35.42
C TYR A 105 -14.31 -1.67 35.32
N ASN A 106 -13.49 -2.65 34.92
CA ASN A 106 -12.04 -2.45 34.74
C ASN A 106 -11.66 -2.06 33.30
N PHE A 107 -12.59 -2.19 32.35
CA PHE A 107 -12.37 -1.73 30.99
C PHE A 107 -12.11 -0.22 30.97
N ASP A 108 -12.79 0.56 31.81
CA ASP A 108 -12.54 2.00 31.92
C ASP A 108 -11.17 2.34 32.51
N GLN A 109 -10.59 1.52 33.37
CA GLN A 109 -9.26 1.77 33.97
C GLN A 109 -8.13 1.42 33.00
N ALA A 110 -8.20 0.26 32.34
CA ALA A 110 -7.28 -0.12 31.27
C ALA A 110 -7.43 0.80 30.04
N ARG A 111 -8.66 1.21 29.72
CA ARG A 111 -8.94 2.23 28.70
C ARG A 111 -8.29 3.55 29.09
N ARG A 112 -8.43 4.03 30.33
CA ARG A 112 -7.79 5.27 30.82
C ARG A 112 -6.26 5.25 30.69
N GLU A 113 -5.62 4.09 30.86
CA GLU A 113 -4.18 3.93 30.61
C GLU A 113 -3.83 3.90 29.10
N MET A 114 -4.74 3.46 28.25
CA MET A 114 -4.62 3.44 26.78
C MET A 114 -5.28 4.66 26.08
N VAL A 115 -5.75 5.68 26.82
CA VAL A 115 -6.53 6.82 26.26
C VAL A 115 -5.68 7.70 25.32
N SER A 116 -4.35 7.71 25.45
CA SER A 116 -3.49 8.34 24.44
C SER A 116 -3.10 7.32 23.37
N GLN A 117 -3.26 7.71 22.10
CA GLN A 117 -2.82 6.94 20.95
C GLN A 117 -1.33 6.52 21.08
N GLU A 118 -0.51 7.39 21.67
CA GLU A 118 0.90 7.18 21.99
C GLU A 118 1.15 6.03 23.00
N ALA A 119 0.29 5.86 24.02
CA ALA A 119 0.45 4.79 25.01
C ALA A 119 0.14 3.41 24.41
N LEU A 120 -0.86 3.34 23.53
CA LEU A 120 -1.19 2.12 22.78
C LEU A 120 -0.06 1.76 21.81
N GLU A 121 0.45 2.74 21.06
CA GLU A 121 1.58 2.54 20.14
C GLU A 121 2.83 2.07 20.88
N ALA A 122 3.16 2.67 22.03
CA ALA A 122 4.29 2.24 22.86
C ALA A 122 4.11 0.83 23.43
N HIS A 123 2.88 0.46 23.80
CA HIS A 123 2.57 -0.87 24.32
C HIS A 123 2.67 -1.94 23.23
N ILE A 124 2.15 -1.65 22.04
CA ILE A 124 2.27 -2.50 20.86
C ILE A 124 3.73 -2.64 20.43
N ALA A 125 4.51 -1.55 20.41
CA ALA A 125 5.93 -1.58 20.07
C ALA A 125 6.74 -2.48 21.02
N ARG A 126 6.50 -2.39 22.34
CA ARG A 126 7.11 -3.30 23.32
C ARG A 126 6.71 -4.76 23.09
N ALA A 127 5.43 -5.01 22.78
CA ALA A 127 4.95 -6.37 22.51
C ALA A 127 5.55 -6.96 21.23
N VAL A 128 5.75 -6.12 20.20
CA VAL A 128 6.42 -6.47 18.95
C VAL A 128 7.87 -6.86 19.20
N ASP A 129 8.60 -6.10 20.03
CA ASP A 129 9.99 -6.41 20.39
C ASP A 129 10.11 -7.71 21.21
N VAL A 130 9.28 -7.88 22.24
CA VAL A 130 9.29 -9.05 23.12
C VAL A 130 8.95 -10.32 22.34
N ASN A 131 7.98 -10.26 21.42
CA ASN A 131 7.54 -11.42 20.67
C ASN A 131 8.25 -11.56 19.31
N SER A 132 9.22 -10.69 19.00
CA SER A 132 9.94 -10.66 17.71
C SER A 132 9.01 -10.62 16.49
N TRP A 133 7.87 -9.92 16.60
CA TRP A 133 6.88 -9.79 15.54
C TRP A 133 7.34 -8.81 14.47
N ARG A 134 8.32 -9.21 13.66
CA ARG A 134 8.66 -8.44 12.47
C ARG A 134 7.65 -8.79 11.39
N PRO A 135 6.95 -7.82 10.78
CA PRO A 135 6.33 -8.09 9.49
C PRO A 135 7.43 -8.56 8.53
N LYS A 136 7.14 -9.52 7.66
CA LYS A 136 7.96 -9.79 6.47
C LYS A 136 7.81 -8.59 5.54
N ALA A 137 8.33 -7.43 5.92
CA ALA A 137 8.21 -6.21 5.14
C ALA A 137 9.48 -5.98 4.32
N LEU A 138 9.24 -5.56 3.08
CA LEU A 138 10.16 -4.90 2.17
C LEU A 138 11.10 -3.92 2.91
N PRO A 139 12.30 -3.67 2.35
CA PRO A 139 13.34 -2.86 2.99
C PRO A 139 12.77 -1.55 3.51
N ASP A 140 13.01 -1.30 4.80
CA ASP A 140 12.63 -0.09 5.50
C ASP A 140 13.13 1.14 4.73
N ILE A 141 12.19 1.89 4.13
CA ILE A 141 12.47 3.01 3.22
C ILE A 141 13.27 4.09 3.94
N GLN A 142 12.99 4.36 5.22
CA GLN A 142 13.75 5.30 6.03
C GLN A 142 15.22 4.87 6.14
N ARG A 143 15.44 3.57 6.36
CA ARG A 143 16.78 2.97 6.44
C ARG A 143 17.48 2.95 5.08
N PHE A 144 16.76 2.65 3.99
CA PHE A 144 17.30 2.66 2.62
C PHE A 144 17.72 4.08 2.21
N VAL A 145 16.87 5.08 2.45
CA VAL A 145 17.16 6.49 2.19
C VAL A 145 18.39 6.95 2.98
N GLN A 146 18.51 6.56 4.26
CA GLN A 146 19.69 6.85 5.08
C GLN A 146 20.98 6.15 4.60
N GLN A 147 20.87 4.98 3.97
CA GLN A 147 22.01 4.23 3.42
C GLN A 147 22.47 4.76 2.07
N VAL A 148 21.56 5.24 1.23
CA VAL A 148 21.86 5.72 -0.14
C VAL A 148 22.28 7.19 -0.17
N ILE A 149 21.82 8.02 0.78
CA ILE A 149 22.16 9.45 0.86
C ILE A 149 23.49 9.71 1.62
N ARG A 150 24.25 8.66 1.96
CA ARG A 150 25.60 8.79 2.53
C ARG A 150 26.71 8.65 1.49
#